data_AF-A0A081EV37-F1
#
_entry.id   AF-A0A081EV37-F1
#
_cell.length_a   1.000
_cell.length_b   1.000
_cell.length_c   1.000
_cell.angle_alpha   90.00
_cell.angle_beta   90.00
_cell.angle_gamma   90.00
#
_symmetry.space_group_name_H-M   'P 1'
#
loop_
_entity.id
_entity.type
_entity.pdbx_description
1 polymer ?
#
loop_
_entity_poly.entity_id
_entity_poly.type
_entity_poly.pdbx_seq_one_letter_code
_entity_poly.pdbx_strand_id
1 'polypeptide(L)'
;MSLDASTTADGEQVYTDRTQVERGADGPFYVVFADADGSSKWGFQCGNCDSFDTAMDTMGRIQCTECGNLRKPDEWDAAHE
;
A
#
# COMPACT_ATOMS: atom_id res chain seq x y z
N MET A 1 -13.44 3.79 10.13
CA MET A 1 -12.74 3.06 9.06
C MET A 1 -13.70 2.04 8.47
N SER A 2 -13.77 1.94 7.15
CA SER A 2 -14.43 0.82 6.47
C SER A 2 -13.33 0.06 5.75
N LEU A 3 -13.09 -1.18 6.14
CA LEU A 3 -12.07 -2.03 5.51
C LEU A 3 -12.73 -2.94 4.48
N ASP A 4 -12.10 -3.07 3.32
CA ASP A 4 -12.54 -3.94 2.24
C ASP A 4 -11.86 -5.31 2.37
N ALA A 5 -12.64 -6.36 2.59
CA ALA A 5 -12.11 -7.71 2.73
C ALA A 5 -11.77 -8.29 1.37
N SER A 6 -10.56 -8.82 1.21
CA SER A 6 -10.06 -9.44 -0.02
C SER A 6 -9.19 -10.65 0.30
N THR A 7 -9.03 -11.55 -0.68
CA THR A 7 -8.16 -12.72 -0.56
C THR A 7 -6.93 -12.54 -1.43
N THR A 8 -5.74 -12.75 -0.88
CA THR A 8 -4.48 -12.70 -1.64
C THR A 8 -4.35 -13.89 -2.59
N ALA A 9 -3.37 -13.86 -3.50
CA ALA A 9 -3.08 -14.97 -4.40
C ALA A 9 -2.72 -16.28 -3.65
N ASP A 10 -2.12 -16.16 -2.46
CA ASP A 10 -1.79 -17.28 -1.58
C ASP A 10 -2.97 -17.77 -0.73
N GLY A 11 -4.15 -17.16 -0.87
CA GLY A 11 -5.36 -17.55 -0.15
C GLY A 11 -5.52 -16.92 1.24
N GLU A 12 -4.73 -15.90 1.58
CA GLU A 12 -4.83 -15.22 2.88
C GLU A 12 -5.93 -14.16 2.86
N GLN A 13 -6.77 -14.15 3.89
CA GLN A 13 -7.80 -13.11 4.06
C GLN A 13 -7.14 -11.85 4.62
N VAL A 14 -7.26 -10.76 3.88
CA VAL A 14 -6.72 -9.44 4.24
C VAL A 14 -7.79 -8.36 4.13
N TYR A 15 -7.50 -7.19 4.71
CA TYR A 15 -8.44 -6.09 4.87
C TYR A 15 -7.79 -4.78 4.42
N THR A 16 -8.28 -4.20 3.33
CA THR A 16 -7.68 -2.99 2.73
C THR A 16 -8.39 -1.74 3.22
N ASP A 17 -7.63 -0.76 3.74
CA ASP A 17 -8.15 0.56 4.03
C ASP A 17 -7.99 1.49 2.82
N ARG A 18 -9.09 1.78 2.12
CA ARG A 18 -9.10 2.67 0.96
C ARG A 18 -8.90 4.16 1.31
N THR A 19 -8.89 4.52 2.59
CA THR A 19 -8.67 5.89 3.06
C THR A 19 -7.23 6.15 3.49
N GLN A 20 -6.46 5.11 3.81
CA GLN A 20 -5.03 5.22 4.14
C GLN A 20 -4.18 4.87 2.92
N VAL A 21 -3.55 5.90 2.34
CA VAL A 21 -2.79 5.79 1.09
C VAL A 21 -1.38 6.34 1.21
N GLU A 22 -0.44 5.63 0.59
CA GLU A 22 0.86 6.15 0.19
C GLU A 22 0.78 6.56 -1.28
N ARG A 23 1.35 7.73 -1.63
CA ARG A 23 1.33 8.22 -3.01
C ARG A 23 2.28 7.38 -3.86
N GLY A 24 1.81 6.82 -4.97
CA GLY A 24 2.65 6.18 -5.98
C GLY A 24 2.82 7.02 -7.25
N ALA A 25 3.67 6.52 -8.15
CA ALA A 25 3.92 7.13 -9.45
C ALA A 25 2.71 6.97 -10.38
N ASP A 26 2.16 5.75 -10.46
CA ASP A 26 1.10 5.36 -11.39
C ASP A 26 -0.26 5.22 -10.69
N GLY A 27 -0.26 4.95 -9.38
CA GLY A 27 -1.46 4.86 -8.55
C GLY A 27 -1.11 4.83 -7.06
N PRO A 28 -2.07 5.04 -6.15
CA PRO A 28 -1.83 4.98 -4.72
C PRO A 28 -1.44 3.56 -4.27
N PHE A 29 -0.84 3.43 -3.09
CA PHE A 29 -0.74 2.17 -2.36
C PHE A 29 -1.64 2.25 -1.14
N TYR A 30 -2.60 1.33 -1.03
CA TYR A 30 -3.51 1.27 0.10
C TYR A 30 -2.91 0.42 1.22
N VAL A 31 -3.08 0.82 2.48
CA VAL A 31 -2.64 0.02 3.63
C VAL A 31 -3.54 -1.21 3.76
N VAL A 32 -2.92 -2.36 3.98
CA VAL A 32 -3.60 -3.65 4.14
C VAL A 32 -3.32 -4.20 5.54
N PHE A 33 -4.35 -4.75 6.17
CA PHE A 33 -4.33 -5.33 7.50
C PHE A 33 -4.62 -6.83 7.46
N ALA A 34 -4.08 -7.58 8.42
CA ALA A 34 -4.29 -9.02 8.56
C ALA A 34 -5.58 -9.36 9.31
N ASP A 35 -6.19 -8.36 9.96
CA ASP A 35 -7.41 -8.49 10.77
C ASP A 35 -8.45 -7.44 10.39
N ALA A 36 -9.71 -7.75 10.73
CA ALA A 36 -10.86 -6.92 10.40
C ALA A 36 -10.98 -5.66 11.28
N ASP A 37 -10.23 -5.56 12.37
CA ASP A 37 -10.22 -4.41 13.26
C ASP A 37 -9.17 -3.35 12.86
N GLY A 38 -8.25 -3.69 11.95
CA GLY A 38 -7.21 -2.80 11.45
C GLY A 38 -6.07 -2.59 12.44
N SER A 39 -5.79 -3.56 13.31
CA SER A 39 -4.72 -3.45 14.32
C SER A 39 -3.36 -3.98 13.85
N SER A 40 -3.34 -4.99 13.00
CA SER A 40 -2.13 -5.65 12.50
C SER A 40 -1.90 -5.32 11.03
N LYS A 41 -0.90 -4.46 10.76
CA LYS A 41 -0.50 -4.16 9.38
C LYS A 41 0.09 -5.39 8.71
N TRP A 42 -0.42 -5.70 7.54
CA TRP A 42 0.03 -6.80 6.69
C TRP A 42 0.99 -6.31 5.60
N GLY A 43 0.62 -5.23 4.90
CA GLY A 43 1.36 -4.75 3.75
C GLY A 43 0.59 -3.67 2.98
N PHE A 44 0.72 -3.68 1.65
CA PHE A 44 0.09 -2.70 0.77
C PHE A 44 -0.57 -3.35 -0.45
N GLN A 45 -1.67 -2.77 -0.90
CA GLN A 45 -2.29 -3.07 -2.19
C GLN A 45 -1.93 -1.98 -3.20
N CYS A 46 -1.46 -2.37 -4.38
CA CYS A 46 -1.20 -1.44 -5.47
C CYS A 46 -2.52 -0.97 -6.10
N GLY A 47 -2.89 0.29 -5.96
CA GLY A 47 -4.09 0.86 -6.57
C GLY A 47 -4.03 1.05 -8.08
N ASN A 48 -2.91 0.72 -8.73
CA ASN A 48 -2.78 0.76 -10.20
C ASN A 48 -3.20 -0.57 -10.85
N CYS A 49 -2.97 -1.70 -10.18
CA CYS A 49 -3.22 -3.05 -10.73
C CYS A 49 -3.91 -4.01 -9.75
N ASP A 50 -4.30 -3.51 -8.58
CA ASP A 50 -4.95 -4.23 -7.46
C ASP A 50 -4.14 -5.41 -6.85
N SER A 51 -2.90 -5.64 -7.30
CA SER A 51 -2.00 -6.64 -6.72
C SER A 51 -1.57 -6.31 -5.29
N PHE A 52 -1.40 -7.35 -4.48
CA PHE A 52 -0.82 -7.30 -3.13
C PHE A 52 0.69 -7.56 -3.13
N ASP A 53 1.27 -7.93 -4.27
CA ASP A 53 2.68 -8.23 -4.42
C ASP A 53 3.48 -6.93 -4.44
N THR A 54 3.90 -6.53 -3.25
CA THR A 54 4.66 -5.31 -3.00
C THR A 54 5.92 -5.62 -2.21
N ALA A 55 7.02 -4.99 -2.59
CA ALA A 55 8.26 -5.01 -1.84
C ALA A 55 8.44 -3.66 -1.13
N MET A 56 8.77 -3.71 0.16
CA MET A 56 9.17 -2.53 0.93
C MET A 56 10.61 -2.70 1.41
N ASP A 57 11.45 -1.69 1.19
CA ASP A 57 12.81 -1.67 1.74
C ASP A 57 12.87 -1.02 3.12
N THR A 58 14.05 -1.06 3.74
CA THR A 58 14.29 -0.46 5.07
C THR A 58 14.16 1.07 5.11
N MET A 59 14.11 1.72 3.95
CA MET A 59 13.90 3.17 3.82
C MET A 59 12.42 3.51 3.56
N GLY A 60 11.52 2.52 3.58
CA GLY A 60 10.09 2.73 3.34
C GLY A 60 9.74 2.97 1.87
N ARG A 61 10.66 2.66 0.92
CA ARG A 61 10.30 2.66 -0.50
C ARG A 61 9.46 1.43 -0.80
N ILE A 62 8.31 1.64 -1.43
CA ILE A 62 7.38 0.57 -1.83
C ILE A 62 7.41 0.45 -3.34
N GLN A 63 7.52 -0.76 -3.85
CA GLN A 63 7.37 -1.07 -5.27
C GLN A 63 6.37 -2.22 -5.45
N CYS A 64 5.44 -2.08 -6.39
CA CYS A 64 4.64 -3.21 -6.87
C CYS A 64 5.50 -4.08 -7.79
N THR A 65 5.63 -5.36 -7.46
CA THR A 65 6.47 -6.29 -8.25
C THR A 65 5.79 -6.73 -9.55
N GLU A 66 4.47 -6.56 -9.66
CA GLU A 66 3.71 -6.91 -10.87
C GLU A 66 3.75 -5.82 -11.94
N CYS A 67 3.42 -4.56 -11.60
CA CYS A 67 3.32 -3.47 -12.58
C CYS A 67 4.45 -2.42 -12.50
N GLY A 68 5.33 -2.51 -11.50
CA GLY A 68 6.46 -1.60 -11.33
C GLY A 68 6.12 -0.24 -10.70
N ASN A 69 4.85 0.02 -10.36
CA ASN A 69 4.46 1.25 -9.64
C ASN A 69 5.34 1.44 -8.40
N LEU A 70 5.76 2.68 -8.14
CA LEU A 70 6.74 3.02 -7.10
C LEU A 70 6.18 4.12 -6.20
N ARG A 71 6.32 3.97 -4.87
CA ARG A 71 5.99 5.03 -3.89
C ARG A 71 6.82 6.27 -4.19
N LYS A 72 6.15 7.41 -4.32
CA LYS A 72 6.79 8.71 -4.38
C LYS A 72 7.33 9.06 -2.99
N PRO A 73 8.55 9.61 -2.89
CA PRO A 73 9.03 10.15 -1.63
C PRO A 73 8.05 11.20 -1.12
N ASP A 74 7.95 11.32 0.20
CA ASP A 74 7.19 12.39 0.83
C ASP A 74 7.70 13.74 0.29
N GLU A 75 6.79 14.61 -0.15
CA GLU A 75 7.18 15.96 -0.55
C GLU A 75 7.70 16.67 0.70
N TRP A 76 9.01 16.82 0.76
CA TRP A 76 9.61 17.80 1.66
C TRP A 76 9.39 19.15 1.00
N ASP A 77 8.48 19.95 1.56
CA ASP A 77 8.44 21.38 1.27
C ASP A 77 9.83 21.91 1.60
N ALA A 78 10.67 22.03 0.58
CA ALA A 78 11.90 22.77 0.69
C ALA A 78 11.45 24.21 0.90
N ALA A 79 11.29 24.59 2.17
CA ALA A 79 11.17 25.97 2.61
C ALA A 79 12.43 26.69 2.13
N HIS A 80 12.38 27.18 0.89
CA HIS A 80 13.35 28.10 0.36
C HIS A 80 13.02 29.45 0.99
N GLU A 81 13.91 29.85 1.89
CA GLU A 81 14.15 31.19 2.40
C GLU A 81 14.13 32.29 1.33
#